data_AF-A0A8X7X198-F1
#
_entry.id   AF-A0A8X7X198-F1
#
_cell.length_a   1.000
_cell.length_b   1.000
_cell.length_c   1.000
_cell.angle_alpha   90.00
_cell.angle_beta   90.00
_cell.angle_gamma   90.00
#
_symmetry.space_group_name_H-M   'P 1'
#
loop_
_entity.id
_entity.type
_entity.pdbx_description
1 polymer ?
#
loop_
_entity_poly.entity_id
_entity_poly.type
_entity_poly.pdbx_seq_one_letter_code
_entity_poly.pdbx_strand_id
1 'polypeptide(L)'
;MMTQNNFAEKWTHVSCLDVDRTTIYCKCSQAKFVARGDNTSNLLHHLCHKLALEYHERMELRLALSTSSGKTEKARGHSSQTSFVDAFAKVLQNGLQESFESVQVSVVECPDLTQHPFSFPVKGICGHPRITDVGGVPYLIPLAQIDKVYNMNTVAKEIEMPGAFILGAGAASSKSLGINAELMPLIWTENKDRCAVNSSYYSTVNKKDQTCMLGKYSDKFSDCDIALLGNLYACEGNPGKVVQIMATKRTGEYSLVTAMRKTLEKQYEKPVAMGGTFIIQKGKAKIHIMVNS
;
A
#
# COMPACT_ATOMS: atom_id res chain seq x y z
N MET A 1 16.88 -10.52 -22.94
CA MET A 1 18.23 -10.87 -22.42
C MET A 1 18.84 -9.65 -21.76
N MET A 2 18.73 -9.53 -20.44
CA MET A 2 19.44 -8.48 -19.70
C MET A 2 20.91 -8.88 -19.53
N THR A 3 21.83 -8.01 -19.93
CA THR A 3 23.29 -8.22 -19.85
C THR A 3 23.80 -8.18 -18.40
N GLN A 4 24.91 -8.90 -18.14
CA GLN A 4 25.51 -9.12 -16.81
C GLN A 4 25.71 -7.85 -15.96
N ASN A 5 25.89 -6.68 -16.59
CA ASN A 5 26.18 -5.43 -15.86
C ASN A 5 24.96 -4.80 -15.17
N ASN A 6 23.72 -5.11 -15.59
CA ASN A 6 22.51 -4.54 -14.95
C ASN A 6 22.05 -5.31 -13.70
N PHE A 7 22.63 -6.48 -13.41
CA PHE A 7 22.23 -7.31 -12.27
C PHE A 7 23.03 -6.98 -10.99
N ALA A 8 24.25 -6.46 -11.13
CA ALA A 8 25.17 -6.29 -10.00
C ALA A 8 24.92 -5.04 -9.15
N GLU A 9 24.42 -3.94 -9.73
CA GLU A 9 24.26 -2.67 -9.00
C GLU A 9 22.98 -2.55 -8.17
N LYS A 10 21.96 -3.39 -8.41
CA LYS A 10 20.66 -3.30 -7.70
C LYS A 10 20.36 -4.42 -6.69
N TRP A 11 21.22 -5.43 -6.58
CA TRP A 11 20.87 -6.67 -5.89
C TRP A 11 22.00 -7.24 -5.00
N THR A 12 22.56 -6.43 -4.12
CA THR A 12 23.63 -6.83 -3.17
C THR A 12 23.22 -7.98 -2.22
N HIS A 13 21.93 -8.20 -2.03
CA HIS A 13 21.34 -9.14 -1.07
C HIS A 13 20.91 -10.50 -1.66
N VAL A 14 21.16 -10.76 -2.94
CA VAL A 14 20.80 -12.04 -3.59
C VAL A 14 21.97 -12.65 -4.36
N SER A 15 21.87 -13.93 -4.66
CA SER A 15 22.80 -14.65 -5.53
C SER A 15 22.06 -15.67 -6.40
N CYS A 16 22.39 -15.76 -7.68
CA CYS A 16 21.87 -16.83 -8.53
C CYS A 16 22.60 -18.14 -8.22
N LEU A 17 21.84 -19.24 -8.10
CA LEU A 17 22.36 -20.55 -7.74
C LEU A 17 22.56 -21.49 -8.93
N ASP A 18 21.97 -21.20 -10.08
CA ASP A 18 22.04 -22.04 -11.27
C ASP A 18 22.54 -21.27 -12.51
N VAL A 19 23.09 -22.02 -13.47
CA VAL A 19 23.65 -21.49 -14.72
C VAL A 19 22.55 -20.85 -15.58
N ASP A 20 21.33 -21.38 -15.46
CA ASP A 20 20.14 -20.93 -16.18
C ASP A 20 19.45 -19.70 -15.53
N ARG A 21 19.95 -19.21 -14.39
CA ARG A 21 19.43 -18.07 -13.61
C ARG A 21 17.95 -18.17 -13.22
N THR A 22 17.43 -19.38 -13.10
CA THR A 22 16.05 -19.65 -12.70
C THR A 22 15.88 -19.77 -11.20
N THR A 23 16.97 -19.95 -10.44
CA THR A 23 16.93 -20.10 -8.99
C THR A 23 17.73 -18.99 -8.32
N ILE A 24 17.02 -18.12 -7.61
CA ILE A 24 17.60 -16.97 -6.91
C ILE A 24 17.57 -17.26 -5.40
N TYR A 25 18.71 -17.06 -4.75
CA TYR A 25 18.87 -17.20 -3.31
C TYR A 25 18.90 -15.83 -2.65
N CYS A 26 18.04 -15.61 -1.67
CA CYS A 26 18.09 -14.45 -0.80
C CYS A 26 19.12 -14.69 0.32
N LYS A 27 20.18 -13.88 0.36
CA LYS A 27 21.20 -13.96 1.41
C LYS A 27 20.68 -13.52 2.78
N CYS A 28 19.66 -12.65 2.81
CA CYS A 28 19.07 -12.16 4.06
C CYS A 28 18.24 -13.22 4.77
N SER A 29 17.44 -14.00 4.05
CA SER A 29 16.51 -14.99 4.64
C SER A 29 16.92 -16.44 4.42
N GLN A 30 18.01 -16.68 3.70
CA GLN A 30 18.44 -18.01 3.22
C GLN A 30 17.37 -18.76 2.40
N ALA A 31 16.39 -18.03 1.86
CA ALA A 31 15.28 -18.61 1.10
C ALA A 31 15.63 -18.70 -0.40
N LYS A 32 15.13 -19.76 -1.04
CA LYS A 32 15.27 -20.00 -2.48
C LYS A 32 13.99 -19.61 -3.21
N PHE A 33 14.13 -18.89 -4.32
CA PHE A 33 13.02 -18.44 -5.17
C PHE A 33 13.25 -18.93 -6.58
N VAL A 34 12.18 -19.39 -7.23
CA VAL A 34 12.23 -19.79 -8.64
C VAL A 34 11.70 -18.63 -9.50
N ALA A 35 12.58 -18.02 -10.28
CA ALA A 35 12.25 -17.01 -11.28
C ALA A 35 11.93 -17.70 -12.60
N ARG A 36 10.67 -18.10 -12.81
CA ARG A 36 10.21 -18.61 -14.12
C ARG A 36 9.83 -17.44 -15.03
N GLY A 37 10.43 -17.39 -16.22
CA GLY A 37 10.04 -16.46 -17.29
C GLY A 37 10.29 -14.99 -16.96
N ASP A 38 11.47 -14.65 -16.41
CA ASP A 38 11.88 -13.28 -16.06
C ASP A 38 11.02 -12.56 -14.98
N ASN A 39 10.09 -13.26 -14.32
CA ASN A 39 9.27 -12.69 -13.24
C ASN A 39 9.97 -12.83 -11.87
N THR A 40 10.45 -11.70 -11.34
CA THR A 40 11.07 -11.61 -10.00
C THR A 40 10.17 -10.93 -8.96
N SER A 41 8.88 -10.76 -9.22
CA SER A 41 7.97 -10.02 -8.32
C SER A 41 7.88 -10.64 -6.93
N ASN A 42 7.89 -11.97 -6.83
CA ASN A 42 7.89 -12.68 -5.53
C ASN A 42 9.18 -12.42 -4.75
N LEU A 43 10.32 -12.33 -5.44
CA LEU A 43 11.61 -12.01 -4.84
C LEU A 43 11.65 -10.53 -4.40
N LEU A 44 11.17 -9.61 -5.23
CA LEU A 44 11.10 -8.19 -4.90
C LEU A 44 10.17 -7.94 -3.72
N HIS A 45 8.99 -8.57 -3.70
CA HIS A 45 8.05 -8.52 -2.58
C HIS A 45 8.67 -9.08 -1.29
N HIS A 46 9.29 -10.27 -1.36
CA HIS A 46 9.97 -10.89 -0.22
C HIS A 46 11.12 -10.03 0.32
N LEU A 47 11.94 -9.43 -0.57
CA LEU A 47 13.05 -8.57 -0.16
C LEU A 47 12.55 -7.26 0.43
N CYS A 48 11.56 -6.61 -0.17
CA CYS A 48 10.94 -5.41 0.40
C CYS A 48 10.37 -5.69 1.79
N HIS A 49 9.72 -6.84 1.96
CA HIS A 49 9.13 -7.24 3.23
C HIS A 49 10.16 -7.62 4.29
N LYS A 50 11.15 -8.46 3.97
CA LYS A 50 12.22 -8.84 4.90
C LYS A 50 13.11 -7.67 5.26
N LEU A 51 13.47 -6.81 4.30
CA LEU A 51 14.24 -5.60 4.59
C LEU A 51 13.44 -4.61 5.43
N ALA A 52 12.11 -4.54 5.26
CA ALA A 52 11.23 -3.74 6.10
C ALA A 52 11.13 -4.30 7.54
N LEU A 53 11.02 -5.62 7.71
CA LEU A 53 11.03 -6.27 9.02
C LEU A 53 12.38 -6.15 9.72
N GLU A 54 13.50 -6.43 9.04
CA GLU A 54 14.84 -6.23 9.58
C GLU A 54 15.09 -4.76 9.95
N TYR A 55 14.53 -3.83 9.19
CA TYR A 55 14.58 -2.41 9.54
C TYR A 55 13.73 -2.09 10.77
N HIS A 56 12.51 -2.61 10.87
CA HIS A 56 11.65 -2.43 12.03
C HIS A 56 12.31 -3.00 13.29
N GLU A 57 12.83 -4.22 13.23
CA GLU A 57 13.58 -4.84 14.33
C GLU A 57 14.83 -4.03 14.70
N ARG A 58 15.61 -3.55 13.72
CA ARG A 58 16.78 -2.69 13.97
C ARG A 58 16.41 -1.33 14.54
N MET A 59 15.25 -0.79 14.18
CA MET A 59 14.75 0.46 14.73
C MET A 59 14.25 0.29 16.16
N GLU A 60 13.50 -0.77 16.45
CA GLU A 60 13.10 -1.18 17.80
C GLU A 60 14.33 -1.43 18.68
N LEU A 61 15.35 -2.14 18.18
CA LEU A 61 16.63 -2.35 18.86
C LEU A 61 17.38 -1.04 19.11
N ARG A 62 17.38 -0.08 18.17
CA ARG A 62 18.00 1.24 18.38
C ARG A 62 17.26 2.06 19.43
N LEU A 63 15.92 2.00 19.45
CA LEU A 63 15.09 2.62 20.48
C LEU A 63 15.37 1.99 21.86
N ALA A 64 15.42 0.66 21.94
CA ALA A 64 15.76 -0.08 23.16
C ALA A 64 17.20 0.16 23.65
N LEU A 65 18.17 0.28 22.74
CA LEU A 65 19.55 0.57 23.12
C LEU A 65 19.71 2.01 23.64
N SER A 66 19.00 2.97 23.05
CA SER A 66 19.02 4.37 23.51
C SER A 66 18.37 4.58 24.89
N THR A 67 17.55 3.63 25.36
CA THR A 67 16.97 3.63 26.71
C THR A 67 17.85 2.88 27.74
N SER A 68 18.86 2.14 27.30
CA SER A 68 19.71 1.29 28.16
C SER A 68 21.08 1.89 28.52
N SER A 69 21.53 2.97 27.86
CA SER A 69 22.80 3.63 28.17
C SER A 69 22.59 4.93 28.95
N GLY A 70 22.66 4.87 30.29
CA GLY A 70 22.68 6.10 31.10
C GLY A 70 22.52 5.90 32.61
N LYS A 71 23.51 5.31 33.28
CA LYS A 71 23.79 5.63 34.69
C LYS A 71 25.13 6.35 34.75
N THR A 72 25.11 7.68 34.69
CA THR A 72 25.52 8.61 35.77
C THR A 72 25.52 10.07 35.29
N GLU A 73 25.09 10.93 36.21
CA GLU A 73 25.18 12.39 36.25
C GLU A 73 24.18 13.27 35.49
N LYS A 74 23.87 14.37 36.18
CA LYS A 74 22.61 15.09 36.21
C LYS A 74 22.81 16.41 35.48
N ALA A 75 22.29 16.53 34.26
CA ALA A 75 22.08 17.80 33.60
C ALA A 75 20.67 17.84 33.02
N ARG A 76 19.87 18.83 33.44
CA ARG A 76 18.56 19.13 32.88
C ARG A 76 18.72 19.56 31.42
N GLY A 77 18.64 18.61 30.50
CA GLY A 77 18.41 18.83 29.09
C GLY A 77 17.16 18.05 28.68
N HIS A 78 16.08 18.74 28.33
CA HIS A 78 14.91 18.10 27.72
C HIS A 78 15.28 17.68 26.28
N SER A 79 15.93 16.53 26.12
CA SER A 79 16.08 15.91 24.79
C SER A 79 14.80 15.14 24.48
N SER A 80 13.83 15.82 23.89
CA SER A 80 12.65 15.17 23.30
C SER A 80 13.12 14.30 22.14
N GLN A 81 13.25 12.99 22.33
CA GLN A 81 13.36 12.05 21.21
C GLN A 81 12.02 12.09 20.45
N THR A 82 11.98 12.83 19.35
CA THR A 82 10.85 12.86 18.42
C THR A 82 10.66 11.46 17.84
N SER A 83 9.45 10.90 17.93
CA SER A 83 9.18 9.56 17.36
C SER A 83 9.33 9.57 15.84
N PHE A 84 9.57 8.41 15.22
CA PHE A 84 9.64 8.31 13.76
C PHE A 84 8.39 8.88 13.07
N VAL A 85 7.21 8.63 13.64
CA VAL A 85 5.92 9.11 13.10
C VAL A 85 5.82 10.63 13.17
N ASP A 86 6.33 11.26 14.24
CA ASP A 86 6.37 12.72 14.36
C ASP A 86 7.36 13.35 13.37
N ALA A 87 8.54 12.72 13.18
CA ALA A 87 9.51 13.15 12.18
C ALA A 87 8.93 13.03 10.76
N PHE A 88 8.22 11.95 10.49
CA PHE A 88 7.56 11.69 9.23
C PHE A 88 6.44 12.70 8.94
N ALA A 89 5.62 13.05 9.94
CA ALA A 89 4.62 14.11 9.83
C ALA A 89 5.27 15.47 9.49
N LYS A 90 6.39 15.81 10.12
CA LYS A 90 7.13 17.05 9.84
C LYS A 90 7.70 17.11 8.43
N VAL A 91 8.19 15.98 7.90
CA VAL A 91 8.68 15.88 6.52
C VAL A 91 7.54 16.20 5.54
N LEU A 92 6.37 15.59 5.73
CA LEU A 92 5.20 15.84 4.88
C LEU A 92 4.67 17.26 5.02
N GLN A 93 4.63 17.81 6.24
CA GLN A 93 4.26 19.20 6.49
C GLN A 93 5.09 20.15 5.62
N ASN A 94 6.41 20.00 5.65
CA ASN A 94 7.32 20.89 4.92
C ASN A 94 7.20 20.71 3.40
N GLY A 95 7.18 19.46 2.92
CA GLY A 95 7.17 19.22 1.48
C GLY A 95 5.84 19.56 0.80
N LEU A 96 4.70 19.37 1.48
CA LEU A 96 3.40 19.72 0.91
C LEU A 96 3.17 21.23 0.80
N GLN A 97 3.85 22.05 1.61
CA GLN A 97 3.78 23.52 1.52
C GLN A 97 4.33 24.06 0.19
N GLU A 98 5.13 23.27 -0.53
CA GLU A 98 5.58 23.61 -1.89
C GLU A 98 4.44 23.49 -2.94
N SER A 99 3.37 22.74 -2.63
CA SER A 99 2.30 22.41 -3.60
C SER A 99 0.91 22.91 -3.20
N PHE A 100 0.70 23.35 -1.95
CA PHE A 100 -0.58 23.77 -1.42
C PHE A 100 -0.44 25.03 -0.56
N GLU A 101 -1.42 25.93 -0.66
CA GLU A 101 -1.40 27.21 0.07
C GLU A 101 -1.50 27.02 1.59
N SER A 102 -2.34 26.09 2.03
CA SER A 102 -2.49 25.76 3.45
C SER A 102 -2.33 24.26 3.65
N VAL A 103 -1.43 23.91 4.57
CA VAL A 103 -1.08 22.52 4.91
C VAL A 103 -0.99 22.41 6.42
N GLN A 104 -1.65 21.39 6.96
CA GLN A 104 -1.49 20.96 8.34
C GLN A 104 -1.34 19.44 8.36
N VAL A 105 -0.24 18.98 8.94
CA VAL A 105 0.06 17.56 9.14
C VAL A 105 0.31 17.31 10.62
N SER A 106 -0.41 16.36 11.18
CA SER A 106 -0.36 16.03 12.61
C SER A 106 -0.49 14.54 12.84
N VAL A 107 0.07 14.06 13.96
CA VAL A 107 -0.18 12.71 14.45
C VAL A 107 -1.38 12.75 15.38
N VAL A 108 -2.44 12.02 15.06
CA VAL A 108 -3.71 12.03 15.79
C VAL A 108 -4.19 10.60 16.04
N GLU A 109 -5.10 10.42 16.99
CA GLU A 109 -5.86 9.17 17.06
C GLU A 109 -6.72 9.02 15.80
N CYS A 110 -6.69 7.84 15.19
CA CYS A 110 -7.50 7.53 14.02
C CYS A 110 -8.97 7.74 14.36
N PRO A 111 -9.73 8.52 13.57
CA PRO A 111 -11.18 8.58 13.76
C PRO A 111 -11.79 7.19 13.54
N ASP A 112 -12.96 6.95 14.13
CA ASP A 112 -13.69 5.70 13.90
C ASP A 112 -14.14 5.61 12.43
N LEU A 113 -13.44 4.78 11.66
CA LEU A 113 -13.65 4.66 10.22
C LEU A 113 -14.92 3.88 9.87
N THR A 114 -15.62 3.27 10.83
CA THR A 114 -16.96 2.72 10.57
C THR A 114 -18.01 3.82 10.40
N GLN A 115 -17.69 5.06 10.78
CA GLN A 115 -18.60 6.19 10.67
C GLN A 115 -18.49 6.87 9.30
N HIS A 116 -19.53 7.65 8.96
CA HIS A 116 -19.51 8.52 7.79
C HIS A 116 -18.35 9.53 7.89
N PRO A 117 -17.63 9.84 6.79
CA PRO A 117 -17.92 9.47 5.40
C PRO A 117 -17.23 8.19 4.90
N PHE A 118 -16.52 7.46 5.77
CA PHE A 118 -15.73 6.30 5.35
C PHE A 118 -16.56 5.03 5.29
N SER A 119 -17.34 4.75 6.34
CA SER A 119 -18.20 3.57 6.44
C SER A 119 -17.46 2.24 6.18
N PHE A 120 -16.23 2.12 6.67
CA PHE A 120 -15.40 0.93 6.53
C PHE A 120 -15.92 -0.22 7.42
N PRO A 121 -15.58 -1.49 7.11
CA PRO A 121 -15.92 -2.62 7.96
C PRO A 121 -15.09 -2.71 9.25
N VAL A 122 -14.14 -1.78 9.46
CA VAL A 122 -13.23 -1.74 10.62
C VAL A 122 -13.10 -0.31 11.16
N LYS A 123 -12.69 -0.19 12.43
CA LYS A 123 -12.61 1.09 13.15
C LYS A 123 -11.40 1.94 12.79
N GLY A 124 -10.32 1.34 12.28
CA GLY A 124 -9.10 2.08 11.97
C GLY A 124 -8.27 1.43 10.87
N ILE A 125 -7.07 1.97 10.66
CA ILE A 125 -6.10 1.52 9.65
C ILE A 125 -4.75 1.16 10.28
N CYS A 126 -4.71 0.90 11.59
CA CYS A 126 -3.49 0.56 12.31
C CYS A 126 -3.33 -0.96 12.46
N GLY A 127 -2.15 -1.37 12.96
CA GLY A 127 -1.78 -2.76 13.18
C GLY A 127 -1.01 -3.33 11.99
N HIS A 128 0.29 -3.56 12.20
CA HIS A 128 1.26 -4.16 11.29
C HIS A 128 1.08 -3.82 9.80
N PRO A 129 1.07 -2.53 9.41
CA PRO A 129 0.74 -2.12 8.04
C PRO A 129 1.70 -2.72 7.01
N ARG A 130 1.16 -3.15 5.86
CA ARG A 130 1.90 -3.68 4.71
C ARG A 130 1.35 -3.06 3.42
N ILE A 131 2.21 -2.83 2.44
CA ILE A 131 1.80 -2.56 1.06
C ILE A 131 2.06 -3.82 0.24
N THR A 132 1.13 -4.17 -0.62
CA THR A 132 1.29 -5.28 -1.57
C THR A 132 0.74 -4.90 -2.93
N ASP A 133 1.45 -5.33 -3.96
CA ASP A 133 1.02 -5.23 -5.33
C ASP A 133 0.68 -6.63 -5.85
N VAL A 134 -0.46 -6.76 -6.50
CA VAL A 134 -0.91 -8.01 -7.11
C VAL A 134 -0.99 -7.79 -8.60
N GLY A 135 -0.40 -8.68 -9.39
CA GLY A 135 -0.37 -8.59 -10.85
C GLY A 135 0.32 -7.31 -11.36
N GLY A 136 -0.29 -6.65 -12.35
CA GLY A 136 0.23 -5.39 -12.89
C GLY A 136 -0.33 -5.01 -14.25
N VAL A 137 -0.02 -3.78 -14.68
CA VAL A 137 -0.38 -3.23 -15.99
C VAL A 137 -0.03 -4.14 -17.18
N PRO A 138 1.08 -4.92 -17.18
CA PRO A 138 1.36 -5.87 -18.26
C PRO A 138 0.31 -6.99 -18.45
N TYR A 139 -0.54 -7.24 -17.47
CA TYR A 139 -1.68 -8.17 -17.64
C TYR A 139 -2.91 -7.50 -18.25
N LEU A 140 -2.93 -6.17 -18.34
CA LEU A 140 -3.99 -5.40 -18.95
C LEU A 140 -3.67 -5.01 -20.40
N ILE A 141 -2.43 -4.58 -20.66
CA ILE A 141 -2.01 -4.05 -21.97
C ILE A 141 -0.82 -4.84 -22.55
N PRO A 142 -0.74 -4.98 -23.89
CA PRO A 142 -1.68 -4.47 -24.91
C PRO A 142 -2.97 -5.28 -25.05
N LEU A 143 -2.98 -6.54 -24.60
CA LEU A 143 -4.17 -7.41 -24.60
C LEU A 143 -4.38 -7.95 -23.19
N ALA A 144 -5.62 -7.85 -22.70
CA ALA A 144 -5.96 -8.25 -21.34
C ALA A 144 -5.88 -9.78 -21.16
N GLN A 145 -5.18 -10.20 -20.11
CA GLN A 145 -5.08 -11.60 -19.67
C GLN A 145 -6.17 -11.87 -18.63
N ILE A 146 -7.40 -12.06 -19.10
CA ILE A 146 -8.61 -12.15 -18.26
C ILE A 146 -8.62 -13.35 -17.30
N ASP A 147 -7.73 -14.32 -17.48
CA ASP A 147 -7.52 -15.45 -16.57
C ASP A 147 -6.77 -15.04 -15.28
N LYS A 148 -6.14 -13.86 -15.25
CA LYS A 148 -5.43 -13.33 -14.08
C LYS A 148 -6.42 -12.77 -13.06
N VAL A 149 -7.03 -13.68 -12.30
CA VAL A 149 -7.90 -13.39 -11.17
C VAL A 149 -7.24 -13.85 -9.88
N TYR A 150 -7.32 -13.02 -8.85
CA TYR A 150 -6.74 -13.23 -7.53
C TYR A 150 -7.83 -13.06 -6.48
N ASN A 151 -7.70 -13.75 -5.35
CA ASN A 151 -8.65 -13.64 -4.25
C ASN A 151 -7.99 -13.00 -3.03
N MET A 152 -8.62 -11.96 -2.46
CA MET A 152 -8.03 -11.19 -1.36
C MET A 152 -7.81 -12.00 -0.08
N ASN A 153 -8.59 -13.06 0.18
CA ASN A 153 -8.32 -13.95 1.32
C ASN A 153 -7.02 -14.72 1.11
N THR A 154 -6.69 -15.06 -0.14
CA THR A 154 -5.41 -15.70 -0.48
C THR A 154 -4.28 -14.70 -0.39
N VAL A 155 -4.45 -13.49 -0.94
CA VAL A 155 -3.47 -12.39 -0.82
C VAL A 155 -3.14 -12.12 0.65
N ALA A 156 -4.15 -12.01 1.52
CA ALA A 156 -3.96 -11.83 2.96
C ALA A 156 -3.10 -12.92 3.60
N LYS A 157 -3.29 -14.18 3.21
CA LYS A 157 -2.47 -15.31 3.68
C LYS A 157 -1.03 -15.23 3.16
N GLU A 158 -0.84 -14.87 1.90
CA GLU A 158 0.48 -14.74 1.25
C GLU A 158 1.31 -13.59 1.83
N ILE A 159 0.66 -12.50 2.23
CA ILE A 159 1.31 -11.42 2.98
C ILE A 159 1.37 -11.72 4.48
N GLU A 160 1.21 -12.97 4.91
CA GLU A 160 1.30 -13.45 6.29
C GLU A 160 0.39 -12.66 7.27
N MET A 161 -0.80 -12.26 6.81
CA MET A 161 -1.79 -11.51 7.59
C MET A 161 -3.22 -12.04 7.33
N PRO A 162 -3.52 -13.31 7.66
CA PRO A 162 -4.90 -13.79 7.58
C PRO A 162 -5.82 -12.93 8.45
N GLY A 163 -6.98 -12.53 7.91
CA GLY A 163 -7.90 -11.62 8.59
C GLY A 163 -7.60 -10.14 8.42
N ALA A 164 -6.62 -9.77 7.57
CA ALA A 164 -6.30 -8.39 7.20
C ALA A 164 -7.52 -7.59 6.74
N PHE A 165 -7.57 -6.32 7.13
CA PHE A 165 -8.30 -5.31 6.41
C PHE A 165 -7.44 -4.77 5.26
N ILE A 166 -7.96 -4.86 4.04
CA ILE A 166 -7.30 -4.48 2.80
C ILE A 166 -8.10 -3.37 2.12
N LEU A 167 -7.41 -2.29 1.76
CA LEU A 167 -7.94 -1.19 0.95
C LEU A 167 -6.98 -0.79 -0.17
N GLY A 168 -7.46 -0.15 -1.23
CA GLY A 168 -6.56 0.32 -2.29
C GLY A 168 -7.26 0.62 -3.59
N ALA A 169 -6.62 0.26 -4.70
CA ALA A 169 -7.15 0.39 -6.05
C ALA A 169 -6.84 -0.87 -6.87
N GLY A 170 -7.72 -1.23 -7.79
CA GLY A 170 -7.52 -2.37 -8.67
C GLY A 170 -8.55 -2.46 -9.78
N ALA A 171 -8.50 -3.53 -10.57
CA ALA A 171 -9.55 -3.84 -11.54
C ALA A 171 -10.48 -4.92 -10.99
N ALA A 172 -11.79 -4.75 -11.18
CA ALA A 172 -12.75 -5.78 -10.80
C ALA A 172 -12.68 -6.95 -11.80
N SER A 173 -12.98 -8.15 -11.33
CA SER A 173 -13.07 -9.33 -12.20
C SER A 173 -14.21 -9.20 -13.19
N SER A 174 -13.89 -9.02 -14.47
CA SER A 174 -14.88 -9.03 -15.55
C SER A 174 -15.56 -10.39 -15.69
N LYS A 175 -14.96 -11.46 -15.17
CA LYS A 175 -15.60 -12.79 -15.05
C LYS A 175 -16.79 -12.76 -14.09
N SER A 176 -16.68 -12.02 -12.98
CA SER A 176 -17.79 -11.83 -12.02
C SER A 176 -18.78 -10.78 -12.54
N LEU A 177 -18.28 -9.64 -13.04
CA LEU A 177 -19.11 -8.48 -13.38
C LEU A 177 -19.75 -8.54 -14.79
N GLY A 178 -19.16 -9.28 -15.73
CA GLY A 178 -19.50 -9.23 -17.15
C GLY A 178 -19.12 -7.91 -17.85
N ILE A 179 -18.44 -7.00 -17.15
CA ILE A 179 -18.02 -5.67 -17.61
C ILE A 179 -16.69 -5.30 -16.92
N ASN A 180 -15.84 -4.55 -17.62
CA ASN A 180 -14.67 -3.91 -17.04
C ASN A 180 -15.12 -2.87 -16.01
N ALA A 181 -14.49 -2.88 -14.84
CA ALA A 181 -14.77 -1.91 -13.80
C ALA A 181 -13.51 -1.57 -13.02
N GLU A 182 -13.40 -0.33 -12.61
CA GLU A 182 -12.44 0.06 -11.57
C GLU A 182 -12.97 -0.46 -10.23
N LEU A 183 -12.11 -1.08 -9.44
CA LEU A 183 -12.41 -1.58 -8.10
C LEU A 183 -11.77 -0.66 -7.07
N MET A 184 -12.53 -0.36 -6.02
CA MET A 184 -12.09 0.32 -4.81
C MET A 184 -12.19 -0.70 -3.65
N PRO A 185 -11.17 -1.55 -3.46
CA PRO A 185 -11.17 -2.56 -2.41
C PRO A 185 -11.40 -1.96 -1.03
N LEU A 186 -12.33 -2.55 -0.28
CA LEU A 186 -12.56 -2.34 1.16
C LEU A 186 -12.96 -3.69 1.75
N ILE A 187 -11.97 -4.57 1.94
CA ILE A 187 -12.19 -5.98 2.24
C ILE A 187 -11.59 -6.32 3.60
N TRP A 188 -12.42 -6.78 4.52
CA TRP A 188 -11.95 -7.41 5.75
C TRP A 188 -11.93 -8.92 5.53
N THR A 189 -10.75 -9.45 5.25
CA THR A 189 -10.56 -10.84 4.80
C THR A 189 -10.93 -11.84 5.89
N GLU A 190 -11.19 -13.08 5.49
CA GLU A 190 -11.56 -14.15 6.42
C GLU A 190 -10.43 -14.45 7.42
N ASN A 191 -10.83 -14.90 8.61
CA ASN A 191 -9.93 -15.58 9.54
C ASN A 191 -10.64 -16.79 10.16
N LYS A 192 -10.03 -17.41 11.17
CA LYS A 192 -10.58 -18.62 11.81
C LYS A 192 -11.95 -18.39 12.46
N ASP A 193 -12.25 -17.16 12.87
CA ASP A 193 -13.41 -16.83 13.70
C ASP A 193 -14.45 -15.96 12.96
N ARG A 194 -14.15 -15.53 11.73
CA ARG A 194 -14.95 -14.55 10.99
C ARG A 194 -14.86 -14.78 9.48
N CYS A 195 -16.02 -14.82 8.83
CA CYS A 195 -16.13 -14.77 7.36
C CYS A 195 -15.60 -13.43 6.81
N ALA A 196 -15.20 -13.42 5.53
CA ALA A 196 -14.81 -12.19 4.88
C ALA A 196 -15.98 -11.20 4.77
N VAL A 197 -15.70 -9.90 4.93
CA VAL A 197 -16.63 -8.80 4.70
C VAL A 197 -16.11 -7.95 3.55
N ASN A 198 -16.77 -8.03 2.40
CA ASN A 198 -16.44 -7.24 1.23
C ASN A 198 -17.33 -5.99 1.18
N SER A 199 -16.80 -4.84 1.60
CA SER A 199 -17.47 -3.53 1.52
C SER A 199 -16.97 -2.69 0.34
N SER A 200 -16.35 -3.33 -0.65
CA SER A 200 -15.77 -2.65 -1.80
C SER A 200 -16.83 -1.96 -2.64
N TYR A 201 -16.37 -0.95 -3.38
CA TYR A 201 -17.15 -0.32 -4.44
C TYR A 201 -16.50 -0.62 -5.78
N TYR A 202 -17.29 -0.54 -6.84
CA TYR A 202 -16.79 -0.62 -8.20
C TYR A 202 -17.42 0.48 -9.05
N SER A 203 -16.69 0.95 -10.07
CA SER A 203 -17.20 1.94 -11.01
C SER A 203 -17.11 1.46 -12.46
N THR A 204 -18.15 1.76 -13.24
CA THR A 204 -18.30 1.37 -14.65
C THR A 204 -18.78 2.56 -15.47
N VAL A 205 -18.67 2.47 -16.79
CA VAL A 205 -19.21 3.48 -17.72
C VAL A 205 -20.62 3.07 -18.18
N ASN A 206 -21.60 3.95 -18.00
CA ASN A 206 -22.92 3.78 -18.60
C ASN A 206 -22.81 3.89 -20.13
N LYS A 207 -23.19 2.82 -20.84
CA LYS A 207 -23.08 2.76 -22.30
C LYS A 207 -23.91 3.83 -23.03
N LYS A 208 -25.01 4.32 -22.43
CA LYS A 208 -25.94 5.24 -23.09
C LYS A 208 -25.43 6.68 -23.09
N ASP A 209 -24.97 7.17 -21.94
CA ASP A 209 -24.64 8.58 -21.72
C ASP A 209 -23.17 8.80 -21.31
N GLN A 210 -22.36 7.73 -21.27
CA GLN A 210 -20.94 7.75 -20.92
C GLN A 210 -20.67 8.29 -19.50
N THR A 211 -21.67 8.25 -18.62
CA THR A 211 -21.53 8.67 -17.21
C THR A 211 -20.94 7.57 -16.33
N CYS A 212 -20.35 7.96 -15.20
CA CYS A 212 -19.87 7.04 -14.17
C CYS A 212 -21.06 6.42 -13.42
N MET A 213 -21.09 5.09 -13.34
CA MET A 213 -21.98 4.35 -12.46
C MET A 213 -21.16 3.73 -11.33
N LEU A 214 -21.53 4.04 -10.09
CA LEU A 214 -20.94 3.47 -8.88
C LEU A 214 -21.87 2.39 -8.33
N GLY A 215 -21.32 1.24 -7.94
CA GLY A 215 -22.05 0.18 -7.27
C GLY A 215 -21.30 -0.32 -6.04
N LYS A 216 -22.04 -0.76 -5.02
CA LYS A 216 -21.46 -1.52 -3.90
C LYS A 216 -21.31 -2.98 -4.34
N TYR A 217 -20.13 -3.55 -4.14
CA TYR A 217 -19.79 -4.87 -4.65
C TYR A 217 -20.67 -5.97 -4.05
N SER A 218 -20.88 -5.90 -2.72
CA SER A 218 -21.69 -6.85 -1.95
C SER A 218 -23.17 -6.93 -2.36
N ASP A 219 -23.68 -5.93 -3.08
CA ASP A 219 -25.09 -5.92 -3.51
C ASP A 219 -25.34 -6.94 -4.63
N LYS A 220 -24.28 -7.40 -5.30
CA LYS A 220 -24.36 -8.31 -6.45
C LYS A 220 -23.45 -9.52 -6.35
N PHE A 221 -22.32 -9.39 -5.65
CA PHE A 221 -21.26 -10.39 -5.61
C PHE A 221 -20.85 -10.69 -4.18
N SER A 222 -20.51 -11.96 -3.91
CA SER A 222 -20.10 -12.44 -2.59
C SER A 222 -18.63 -12.86 -2.51
N ASP A 223 -17.93 -12.89 -3.65
CA ASP A 223 -16.50 -13.18 -3.69
C ASP A 223 -15.65 -12.00 -3.18
N CYS A 224 -14.34 -12.23 -3.11
CA CYS A 224 -13.34 -11.21 -2.75
C CYS A 224 -12.29 -11.10 -3.86
N ASP A 225 -12.73 -11.19 -5.11
CA ASP A 225 -11.85 -11.29 -6.25
C ASP A 225 -11.41 -9.91 -6.77
N ILE A 226 -10.17 -9.86 -7.25
CA ILE A 226 -9.56 -8.76 -7.98
C ILE A 226 -8.91 -9.34 -9.23
N ALA A 227 -8.94 -8.61 -10.34
CA ALA A 227 -8.37 -9.08 -11.60
C ALA A 227 -7.26 -8.17 -12.09
N LEU A 228 -6.35 -8.75 -12.88
CA LEU A 228 -5.25 -8.10 -13.61
C LEU A 228 -4.20 -7.40 -12.73
N LEU A 229 -4.62 -6.44 -11.90
CA LEU A 229 -3.76 -5.62 -11.07
C LEU A 229 -4.47 -5.11 -9.82
N GLY A 230 -3.70 -4.93 -8.75
CA GLY A 230 -4.12 -4.25 -7.53
C GLY A 230 -2.94 -3.64 -6.79
N ASN A 231 -3.10 -2.40 -6.31
CA ASN A 231 -2.17 -1.71 -5.42
C ASN A 231 -2.86 -1.55 -4.06
N LEU A 232 -2.37 -2.26 -3.05
CA LEU A 232 -3.14 -2.53 -1.83
C LEU A 232 -2.36 -2.15 -0.58
N TYR A 233 -3.09 -1.58 0.37
CA TYR A 233 -2.68 -1.39 1.75
C TYR A 233 -3.43 -2.39 2.63
N ALA A 234 -2.68 -3.16 3.41
CA ALA A 234 -3.19 -4.15 4.34
C ALA A 234 -2.78 -3.79 5.77
N CYS A 235 -3.69 -3.97 6.71
CA CYS A 235 -3.47 -3.79 8.14
C CYS A 235 -4.45 -4.66 8.95
N GLU A 236 -4.34 -4.63 10.27
CA GLU A 236 -5.28 -5.36 11.16
C GLU A 236 -6.64 -4.66 11.31
N GLY A 237 -6.75 -3.39 10.89
CA GLY A 237 -7.97 -2.60 11.02
C GLY A 237 -8.17 -1.99 12.42
N ASN A 238 -7.10 -1.93 13.21
CA ASN A 238 -7.15 -1.49 14.60
C ASN A 238 -7.22 0.05 14.71
N PRO A 239 -7.84 0.59 15.77
CA PRO A 239 -7.63 1.97 16.19
C PRO A 239 -6.15 2.24 16.53
N GLY A 240 -5.76 3.51 16.56
CA GLY A 240 -4.43 3.95 16.99
C GLY A 240 -4.00 5.22 16.29
N LYS A 241 -2.73 5.61 16.48
CA LYS A 241 -2.19 6.85 15.91
C LYS A 241 -1.96 6.76 14.41
N VAL A 242 -2.41 7.79 13.70
CA VAL A 242 -2.24 7.97 12.25
C VAL A 242 -1.72 9.38 11.94
N VAL A 243 -1.17 9.56 10.75
CA VAL A 243 -0.79 10.87 10.23
C VAL A 243 -2.00 11.47 9.51
N GLN A 244 -2.60 12.50 10.10
CA GLN A 244 -3.65 13.29 9.47
C GLN A 244 -3.01 14.37 8.61
N ILE A 245 -3.50 14.50 7.38
CA ILE A 245 -3.04 15.49 6.40
C ILE A 245 -4.24 16.32 5.96
N MET A 246 -4.18 17.62 6.20
CA MET A 246 -5.13 18.60 5.69
C MET A 246 -4.39 19.51 4.72
N ALA A 247 -4.78 19.51 3.46
CA ALA A 247 -4.19 20.33 2.42
C ALA A 247 -5.30 21.07 1.65
N THR A 248 -5.21 22.39 1.57
CA THR A 248 -6.20 23.25 0.93
C THR A 248 -5.56 24.09 -0.16
N LYS A 249 -6.28 24.24 -1.28
CA LYS A 249 -5.92 25.05 -2.45
C LYS A 249 -4.54 24.68 -3.02
N ARG A 250 -4.56 23.76 -3.98
CA ARG A 250 -3.36 23.37 -4.74
C ARG A 250 -2.82 24.58 -5.52
N THR A 251 -1.56 24.92 -5.28
CA THR A 251 -0.81 26.00 -5.93
C THR A 251 0.27 25.46 -6.88
N GLY A 252 0.71 24.21 -6.67
CA GLY A 252 1.68 23.52 -7.53
C GLY A 252 1.05 22.60 -8.58
N GLU A 253 1.89 21.97 -9.39
CA GLU A 253 1.46 21.08 -10.48
C GLU A 253 1.02 19.69 -9.99
N TYR A 254 1.48 19.26 -8.82
CA TYR A 254 1.30 17.90 -8.32
C TYR A 254 -0.03 17.68 -7.60
N SER A 255 -0.66 16.53 -7.86
CA SER A 255 -1.75 16.02 -7.02
C SER A 255 -1.27 15.79 -5.58
N LEU A 256 -2.19 15.67 -4.62
CA LEU A 256 -1.84 15.40 -3.21
C LEU A 256 -0.96 14.15 -3.07
N VAL A 257 -1.35 13.04 -3.70
CA VAL A 257 -0.61 11.77 -3.64
C VAL A 257 0.77 11.90 -4.31
N THR A 258 0.86 12.57 -5.46
CA THR A 258 2.13 12.81 -6.14
C THR A 258 3.07 13.67 -5.30
N ALA A 259 2.55 14.73 -4.69
CA ALA A 259 3.32 15.62 -3.83
C ALA A 259 3.87 14.87 -2.61
N MET A 260 3.03 14.11 -1.89
CA MET A 260 3.48 13.26 -0.77
C MET A 260 4.59 12.29 -1.20
N ARG A 261 4.39 11.54 -2.30
CA ARG A 261 5.39 10.59 -2.80
C ARG A 261 6.72 11.28 -3.12
N LYS A 262 6.68 12.43 -3.79
CA LYS A 262 7.88 13.20 -4.17
C LYS A 262 8.61 13.77 -2.95
N THR A 263 7.87 14.24 -1.96
CA THR A 263 8.43 14.69 -0.67
C THR A 263 9.19 13.57 0.03
N LEU A 264 8.60 12.37 0.11
CA LEU A 264 9.22 11.22 0.75
C LEU A 264 10.44 10.72 -0.05
N GLU A 265 10.34 10.66 -1.38
CA GLU A 265 11.43 10.28 -2.29
C GLU A 265 12.66 11.19 -2.13
N LYS A 266 12.45 12.50 -1.94
CA LYS A 266 13.54 13.46 -1.72
C LYS A 266 14.20 13.32 -0.34
N GLN A 267 13.42 12.92 0.67
CA GLN A 267 13.88 12.92 2.06
C GLN A 267 14.59 11.62 2.47
N TYR A 268 14.15 10.48 1.94
CA TYR A 268 14.60 9.16 2.40
C TYR A 268 15.34 8.42 1.29
N GLU A 269 16.57 7.99 1.57
CA GLU A 269 17.35 7.14 0.66
C GLU A 269 16.74 5.74 0.49
N LYS A 270 16.08 5.25 1.55
CA LYS A 270 15.41 3.95 1.53
C LYS A 270 13.97 4.09 1.06
N PRO A 271 13.40 3.06 0.39
CA PRO A 271 12.01 3.06 0.00
C PRO A 271 11.08 3.27 1.20
N VAL A 272 10.12 4.18 1.04
CA VAL A 272 9.06 4.41 2.00
C VAL A 272 7.73 4.17 1.32
N ALA A 273 6.90 3.34 1.95
CA ALA A 273 5.57 3.01 1.48
C ALA A 273 4.53 3.65 2.40
N MET A 274 3.47 4.18 1.82
CA MET A 274 2.36 4.82 2.54
C MET A 274 1.05 4.38 1.92
N GLY A 275 0.08 4.08 2.76
CA GLY A 275 -1.31 3.83 2.38
C GLY A 275 -2.26 4.44 3.40
N GLY A 276 -3.55 4.45 3.07
CA GLY A 276 -4.59 5.04 3.90
C GLY A 276 -5.75 5.54 3.04
N THR A 277 -6.55 6.45 3.59
CA THR A 277 -7.71 7.04 2.92
C THR A 277 -7.71 8.55 3.08
N PHE A 278 -8.33 9.26 2.14
CA PHE A 278 -8.52 10.71 2.23
C PHE A 278 -9.84 11.11 1.58
N ILE A 279 -10.33 12.30 1.95
CA ILE A 279 -11.59 12.85 1.44
C ILE A 279 -11.28 14.14 0.68
N ILE A 280 -11.80 14.26 -0.53
CA ILE A 280 -11.85 15.55 -1.24
C ILE A 280 -13.09 16.30 -0.72
N GLN A 281 -12.90 17.13 0.31
CA GLN A 281 -14.01 17.85 0.94
C GLN A 281 -14.61 18.93 0.03
N LYS A 282 -13.78 19.58 -0.79
CA LYS A 282 -14.19 20.61 -1.76
C LYS A 282 -13.33 20.52 -3.01
N GLY A 283 -13.94 20.75 -4.17
CA GLY A 283 -13.27 20.76 -5.47
C GLY A 283 -13.76 19.63 -6.39
N LYS A 284 -13.03 19.43 -7.49
CA LYS A 284 -13.30 18.38 -8.48
C LYS A 284 -12.00 17.61 -8.75
N ALA A 285 -12.13 16.33 -9.07
CA ALA A 285 -11.03 15.48 -9.48
C ALA A 285 -11.19 15.06 -10.95
N LYS A 286 -10.06 14.91 -11.65
CA LYS A 286 -10.03 14.22 -12.95
C LYS A 286 -9.85 12.73 -12.67
N ILE A 287 -10.85 11.94 -13.02
CA ILE A 287 -10.86 10.48 -12.88
C ILE A 287 -11.05 9.84 -14.25
N HIS A 288 -10.65 8.58 -14.39
CA HIS A 288 -10.96 7.76 -15.55
C HIS A 288 -11.60 6.45 -15.08
N ILE A 289 -12.33 5.81 -15.99
CA ILE A 289 -12.91 4.49 -15.81
C ILE A 289 -12.62 3.74 -17.10
N MET A 290 -12.03 2.56 -17.00
CA MET A 290 -11.82 1.69 -18.15
C MET A 290 -13.16 1.35 -18.81
N VAL A 291 -13.19 1.47 -20.13
CA VAL A 291 -14.33 1.04 -20.95
C VAL A 291 -14.16 -0.43 -21.34
N ASN A 292 -15.26 -1.07 -21.74
CA ASN A 292 -15.19 -2.32 -22.47
C ASN A 292 -14.69 -2.03 -23.88
N SER A 293 -13.67 -2.77 -24.32
CA SER A 293 -13.34 -2.94 -25.75
C SER A 293 -14.41 -3.78 -26.44
#